data_AF-A0AAV5SYX7-F1
#
_entry.id   AF-A0AAV5SYX7-F1
#
_cell.length_a   1.000
_cell.length_b   1.000
_cell.length_c   1.000
_cell.angle_alpha   90.00
_cell.angle_beta   90.00
_cell.angle_gamma   90.00
#
_symmetry.space_group_name_H-M   'P 1'
#
loop_
_entity.id
_entity.type
_entity.pdbx_description
1 polymer ?
#
loop_
_entity_poly.entity_id
_entity_poly.type
_entity_poly.pdbx_seq_one_letter_code
_entity_poly.pdbx_strand_id
1 'polypeptide(L)'
;QSESVQKALSKQEIPLKQKHARRLVLRTHHEKSCTLFWKQASRIQLDSSPVISWKFCHLLHRIIRDGHDSVLLESCRHLQRMRSVGDKHLQNTSYGAPISQYFKMLCARLEFHRQFTLIPGNLDVAENVMFSIQLDLNGSLEFSVYLLELMENLLLLQREVFDSLKTNIISGFIPRGQTLLAPLTLVILDISTLYDLLVQMLFHLHSVANPDILVNHVQRFVNIFHDTKKFYDDVRATHYFKYLVTVPTLPEV
;
A
#
# COMPACT_ATOMS: atom_id res chain seq x y z
N GLN A 1 14.59 16.82 -16.04
CA GLN A 1 15.03 15.59 -15.34
C GLN A 1 14.81 15.63 -13.82
N SER A 2 15.18 16.72 -13.12
CA SER A 2 14.68 17.08 -11.76
C SER A 2 13.16 17.35 -11.74
N GLU A 3 12.65 17.81 -12.88
CA GLU A 3 11.27 18.25 -13.00
C GLU A 3 10.20 17.19 -12.75
N SER A 4 10.43 15.89 -12.98
CA SER A 4 9.33 14.91 -12.85
C SER A 4 8.94 14.65 -11.41
N VAL A 5 9.92 14.57 -10.49
CA VAL A 5 9.65 14.47 -9.04
C VAL A 5 9.09 15.80 -8.53
N GLN A 6 9.65 16.95 -8.92
CA GLN A 6 9.13 18.26 -8.50
C GLN A 6 7.72 18.56 -9.03
N LYS A 7 7.41 18.17 -10.27
CA LYS A 7 6.06 18.31 -10.87
C LYS A 7 5.06 17.32 -10.27
N ALA A 8 5.51 16.15 -9.83
CA ALA A 8 4.69 15.18 -9.12
C ALA A 8 4.37 15.66 -7.68
N LEU A 9 5.38 16.19 -6.99
CA LEU A 9 5.32 16.57 -5.57
C LEU A 9 5.10 18.08 -5.41
N SER A 10 3.97 18.55 -5.92
CA SER A 10 3.53 19.95 -5.76
C SER A 10 2.66 20.13 -4.51
N LYS A 11 2.69 21.34 -3.93
CA LYS A 11 1.84 21.75 -2.79
C LYS A 11 0.35 21.89 -3.14
N GLN A 12 -0.01 21.87 -4.42
CA GLN A 12 -1.41 21.99 -4.85
C GLN A 12 -2.20 20.76 -4.43
N GLU A 13 -3.35 20.92 -3.80
CA GLU A 13 -4.25 19.81 -3.41
C GLU A 13 -5.06 19.30 -4.61
N ILE A 14 -4.35 18.77 -5.60
CA ILE A 14 -4.90 18.12 -6.77
C ILE A 14 -4.24 16.74 -6.87
N PRO A 15 -4.98 15.68 -7.29
CA PRO A 15 -4.42 14.35 -7.46
C PRO A 15 -3.11 14.33 -8.23
N LEU A 16 -2.24 13.39 -7.85
CA LEU A 16 -0.97 13.14 -8.52
C LEU A 16 -1.22 12.91 -10.02
N LYS A 17 -0.55 13.69 -10.87
CA LYS A 17 -0.69 13.54 -12.33
C LYS A 17 -0.07 12.21 -12.77
N GLN A 18 -0.91 11.31 -13.26
CA GLN A 18 -0.53 9.94 -13.68
C GLN A 18 0.64 9.92 -14.69
N LYS A 19 0.72 10.90 -15.60
CA LYS A 19 1.83 11.00 -16.56
C LYS A 19 3.21 11.15 -15.89
N HIS A 20 3.29 11.82 -14.74
CA HIS A 20 4.55 12.00 -14.01
C HIS A 20 4.92 10.75 -13.23
N ALA A 21 3.93 10.09 -12.60
CA ALA A 21 4.11 8.81 -11.93
C ALA A 21 4.59 7.73 -12.90
N ARG A 22 3.89 7.55 -14.04
CA ARG A 22 4.26 6.57 -15.08
C ARG A 22 5.67 6.80 -15.62
N ARG A 23 6.07 8.06 -15.82
CA ARG A 23 7.43 8.39 -16.27
C ARG A 23 8.48 7.98 -15.24
N LEU A 24 8.20 8.13 -13.94
CA LEU A 24 9.14 7.73 -12.88
C LEU A 24 9.24 6.20 -12.77
N VAL A 25 8.12 5.48 -12.91
CA VAL A 25 8.10 4.02 -13.00
C VAL A 25 8.93 3.53 -14.19
N LEU A 26 8.68 4.04 -15.40
CA LEU A 26 9.46 3.63 -16.59
C LEU A 26 10.96 3.92 -16.44
N ARG A 27 11.33 4.95 -15.68
CA ARG A 27 12.74 5.25 -15.41
C ARG A 27 13.39 4.24 -14.48
N THR A 28 12.69 3.68 -13.50
CA THR A 28 13.32 2.65 -12.65
C THR A 28 13.65 1.40 -13.46
N HIS A 29 12.83 1.05 -14.46
CA HIS A 29 13.11 -0.02 -15.44
C HIS A 29 14.29 0.32 -16.35
N HIS A 30 14.31 1.52 -16.92
CA HIS A 30 15.40 1.96 -17.79
C HIS A 30 16.77 1.95 -17.07
N GLU A 31 16.80 2.48 -15.84
CA GLU A 31 18.02 2.58 -15.04
C GLU A 31 18.34 1.30 -14.25
N LYS A 32 17.40 0.34 -14.21
CA LYS A 32 17.42 -0.83 -13.32
C LYS A 32 17.66 -0.48 -11.84
N SER A 33 17.25 0.73 -11.43
CA SER A 33 17.50 1.28 -10.10
C SER A 33 16.53 2.42 -9.77
N CYS A 34 16.23 2.60 -8.49
CA CYS A 34 15.46 3.72 -7.96
C CYS A 34 16.33 4.79 -7.27
N THR A 35 17.67 4.63 -7.31
CA THR A 35 18.64 5.54 -6.70
C THR A 35 18.41 7.01 -7.10
N LEU A 36 18.12 7.29 -8.38
CA LEU A 36 17.87 8.66 -8.84
C LEU A 36 16.58 9.26 -8.24
N PHE A 37 15.54 8.44 -8.08
CA PHE A 37 14.31 8.87 -7.41
C PHE A 37 14.59 9.25 -5.96
N TRP A 38 15.27 8.39 -5.21
CA TRP A 38 15.59 8.64 -3.80
C TRP A 38 16.58 9.78 -3.59
N LYS A 39 17.54 9.99 -4.50
CA LYS A 39 18.44 11.16 -4.49
C LYS A 39 17.65 12.47 -4.61
N GLN A 40 16.58 12.49 -5.40
CA GLN A 40 15.72 13.66 -5.54
C GLN A 40 14.76 13.81 -4.35
N ALA A 41 14.12 12.72 -3.93
CA ALA A 41 13.21 12.70 -2.79
C ALA A 41 13.90 13.08 -1.47
N SER A 42 15.18 12.74 -1.31
CA SER A 42 16.00 13.10 -0.13
C SER A 42 16.24 14.60 0.03
N ARG A 43 16.08 15.39 -1.04
CA ARG A 43 16.21 16.85 -1.00
C ARG A 43 14.90 17.55 -0.60
N ILE A 44 13.80 16.82 -0.50
CA ILE A 44 12.48 17.35 -0.17
C ILE A 44 12.26 17.24 1.34
N GLN A 45 11.88 18.35 1.97
CA GLN A 45 11.46 18.40 3.37
C GLN A 45 10.00 17.92 3.47
N LEU A 46 9.82 16.60 3.54
CA LEU A 46 8.49 15.97 3.59
C LEU A 46 7.70 16.41 4.84
N ASP A 47 8.35 16.45 6.00
CA ASP A 47 7.78 16.86 7.28
C ASP A 47 7.19 18.28 7.28
N SER A 48 7.66 19.16 6.39
CA SER A 48 7.17 20.54 6.27
C SER A 48 5.81 20.68 5.55
N SER A 49 5.33 19.66 4.84
CA SER A 49 4.13 19.79 4.01
C SER A 49 3.33 18.49 3.92
N PRO A 50 2.15 18.43 4.56
CA PRO A 50 1.32 17.23 4.54
C PRO A 50 0.90 16.80 3.12
N VAL A 51 0.54 17.75 2.26
CA VAL A 51 0.15 17.46 0.87
C VAL A 51 1.31 16.83 0.07
N ILE A 52 2.53 17.33 0.26
CA ILE A 52 3.71 16.76 -0.39
C ILE A 52 3.99 15.36 0.13
N SER A 53 3.93 15.14 1.45
CA SER A 53 4.10 13.81 2.06
C SER A 53 3.06 12.81 1.58
N TRP A 54 1.79 13.21 1.52
CA TRP A 54 0.72 12.36 1.02
C TRP A 54 0.96 11.93 -0.44
N LYS A 55 1.32 12.88 -1.31
CA LYS A 55 1.68 12.59 -2.71
C LYS A 55 2.96 11.77 -2.83
N PHE A 56 3.91 11.98 -1.94
CA PHE A 56 5.14 11.19 -1.89
C PHE A 56 4.81 9.73 -1.58
N CYS A 57 3.99 9.46 -0.57
CA CYS A 57 3.55 8.11 -0.26
C CYS A 57 2.83 7.47 -1.45
N HIS A 58 1.89 8.17 -2.10
CA HIS A 58 1.21 7.67 -3.30
C HIS A 58 2.19 7.35 -4.43
N LEU A 59 3.14 8.26 -4.70
CA LEU A 59 4.13 8.06 -5.75
C LEU A 59 5.06 6.88 -5.44
N LEU A 60 5.55 6.78 -4.20
CA LEU A 60 6.40 5.67 -3.76
C LEU A 60 5.63 4.35 -3.83
N HIS A 61 4.37 4.33 -3.40
CA HIS A 61 3.49 3.17 -3.52
C HIS A 61 3.40 2.68 -4.97
N ARG A 62 3.17 3.60 -5.92
CA ARG A 62 3.16 3.27 -7.35
C ARG A 62 4.50 2.72 -7.85
N ILE A 63 5.61 3.30 -7.40
CA ILE A 63 6.96 2.88 -7.79
C ILE A 63 7.29 1.50 -7.21
N ILE A 64 6.88 1.19 -5.98
CA ILE A 64 7.00 -0.15 -5.37
C ILE A 64 6.18 -1.16 -6.18
N ARG A 65 4.95 -0.81 -6.57
CA ARG A 65 4.06 -1.74 -7.27
C ARG A 65 4.52 -2.05 -8.69
N ASP A 66 4.89 -1.02 -9.47
CA ASP A 66 5.08 -1.16 -10.92
C ASP A 66 6.53 -0.92 -11.39
N GLY A 67 7.43 -0.53 -10.49
CA GLY A 67 8.82 -0.26 -10.83
C GLY A 67 9.66 -1.52 -11.03
N HIS A 68 10.93 -1.33 -11.37
CA HIS A 68 11.92 -2.41 -11.45
C HIS A 68 12.14 -3.08 -10.08
N ASP A 69 12.40 -4.39 -10.05
CA ASP A 69 12.50 -5.19 -8.82
C ASP A 69 13.52 -4.64 -7.80
N SER A 70 14.60 -4.01 -8.28
CA SER A 70 15.59 -3.35 -7.42
C SER A 70 15.00 -2.25 -6.52
N VAL A 71 13.84 -1.67 -6.89
CA VAL A 71 13.10 -0.70 -6.07
C VAL A 71 12.85 -1.24 -4.67
N LEU A 72 12.47 -2.52 -4.56
CA LEU A 72 12.03 -3.13 -3.32
C LEU A 72 13.16 -3.13 -2.28
N LEU A 73 14.33 -3.64 -2.67
CA LEU A 73 15.48 -3.75 -1.77
C LEU A 73 16.24 -2.42 -1.60
N GLU A 74 16.37 -1.61 -2.66
CA GLU A 74 17.04 -0.31 -2.56
C GLU A 74 16.28 0.66 -1.65
N SER A 75 14.94 0.62 -1.68
CA SER A 75 14.10 1.51 -0.86
C SER A 75 14.18 1.20 0.63
N CYS A 76 14.58 -0.02 1.04
CA CYS A 76 14.77 -0.39 2.44
C CYS A 76 15.80 0.51 3.16
N ARG A 77 16.74 1.12 2.43
CA ARG A 77 17.71 2.09 3.00
C ARG A 77 17.06 3.36 3.56
N HIS A 78 15.79 3.60 3.23
CA HIS A 78 15.06 4.80 3.60
C HIS A 78 13.99 4.57 4.68
N LEU A 79 13.86 3.35 5.21
CA LEU A 79 12.85 2.99 6.23
C LEU A 79 12.88 3.90 7.46
N GLN A 80 14.06 4.16 8.03
CA GLN A 80 14.19 5.02 9.21
C GLN A 80 13.69 6.44 8.95
N ARG A 81 14.01 7.00 7.77
CA ARG A 81 13.52 8.33 7.37
C ARG A 81 12.01 8.33 7.19
N MET A 82 11.44 7.30 6.56
CA MET A 82 10.00 7.17 6.35
C MET A 82 9.24 7.12 7.68
N ARG A 83 9.69 6.29 8.64
CA ARG A 83 9.12 6.23 9.98
C ARG A 83 9.16 7.57 10.69
N SER A 84 10.33 8.22 10.70
CA SER A 84 10.51 9.53 11.34
C SER A 84 9.59 10.61 10.76
N VAL A 85 9.42 10.65 9.43
CA VAL A 85 8.49 11.60 8.79
C VAL A 85 7.03 11.28 9.15
N GLY A 86 6.65 10.00 9.18
CA GLY A 86 5.33 9.56 9.59
C GLY A 86 4.97 9.97 11.02
N ASP A 87 5.91 9.83 11.96
CA ASP A 87 5.70 10.20 13.37
C ASP A 87 5.52 11.71 13.54
N LYS A 88 6.33 12.52 12.84
CA LYS A 88 6.19 13.99 12.87
C LYS A 88 4.83 14.46 12.34
N HIS A 89 4.25 13.75 11.36
CA HIS A 89 2.96 14.15 10.81
C HIS A 89 1.77 13.87 11.71
N LEU A 90 1.86 12.98 12.71
CA LEU A 90 0.76 12.70 13.65
C LEU A 90 0.28 13.96 14.39
N GLN A 91 1.16 14.94 14.57
CA GLN A 91 0.83 16.22 15.21
C GLN A 91 0.02 17.17 14.30
N ASN A 92 -0.20 16.83 13.03
CA ASN A 92 -1.00 17.62 12.08
C ASN A 92 -2.45 17.13 12.01
N THR A 93 -3.43 18.04 12.04
CA THR A 93 -4.84 17.66 12.28
C THR A 93 -5.57 17.02 11.10
N SER A 94 -5.34 17.44 9.85
CA SER A 94 -6.18 16.97 8.73
C SER A 94 -5.63 15.80 7.91
N TYR A 95 -4.32 15.76 7.66
CA TYR A 95 -3.66 14.64 6.94
C TYR A 95 -2.79 13.76 7.85
N GLY A 96 -2.64 14.11 9.13
CA GLY A 96 -1.62 13.52 9.99
C GLY A 96 -1.75 12.01 10.14
N ALA A 97 -2.92 11.55 10.57
CA ALA A 97 -3.18 10.12 10.75
C ALA A 97 -3.10 9.32 9.43
N PRO A 98 -3.72 9.76 8.31
CA PRO A 98 -3.51 9.12 7.01
C PRO A 98 -2.05 9.03 6.58
N ILE A 99 -1.27 10.12 6.69
CA ILE A 99 0.14 10.13 6.28
C ILE A 99 0.97 9.17 7.15
N SER A 100 0.79 9.24 8.46
CA SER A 100 1.51 8.37 9.40
C SER A 100 1.24 6.90 9.08
N GLN A 101 -0.03 6.54 8.91
CA GLN A 101 -0.42 5.19 8.55
C GLN A 101 0.11 4.77 7.17
N TYR A 102 0.14 5.68 6.20
CA TYR A 102 0.66 5.36 4.86
C TYR A 102 2.17 5.05 4.93
N PHE A 103 2.96 5.83 5.67
CA PHE A 103 4.37 5.51 5.86
C PHE A 103 4.58 4.17 6.57
N LYS A 104 3.76 3.85 7.58
CA LYS A 104 3.80 2.54 8.25
C LYS A 104 3.52 1.39 7.27
N MET A 105 2.44 1.50 6.50
CA MET A 105 2.09 0.50 5.47
C MET A 105 3.22 0.31 4.45
N LEU A 106 3.81 1.41 3.94
CA LEU A 106 4.92 1.33 2.99
C LEU A 106 6.18 0.70 3.60
N CYS A 107 6.47 0.97 4.88
CA CYS A 107 7.58 0.32 5.57
C CYS A 107 7.34 -1.18 5.73
N ALA A 108 6.15 -1.59 6.18
CA ALA A 108 5.77 -3.00 6.31
C ALA A 108 5.88 -3.73 4.96
N ARG A 109 5.42 -3.09 3.87
CA ARG A 109 5.55 -3.64 2.52
C ARG A 109 7.00 -3.86 2.08
N LEU A 110 7.88 -2.89 2.34
CA LEU A 110 9.30 -3.02 2.00
C LEU A 110 10.00 -4.09 2.86
N GLU A 111 9.63 -4.20 4.15
CA GLU A 111 10.15 -5.23 5.03
C GLU A 111 9.69 -6.63 4.63
N PHE A 112 8.43 -6.78 4.21
CA PHE A 112 7.92 -8.00 3.60
C PHE A 112 8.76 -8.41 2.39
N HIS A 113 9.01 -7.50 1.44
CA HIS A 113 9.84 -7.82 0.26
C HIS A 113 11.31 -8.08 0.60
N ARG A 114 11.81 -7.56 1.72
CA ARG A 114 13.15 -7.90 2.21
C ARG A 114 13.23 -9.35 2.67
N GLN A 115 12.15 -9.89 3.25
CA GLN A 115 12.07 -11.31 3.64
C GLN A 115 11.75 -12.20 2.43
N PHE A 116 10.76 -11.82 1.63
CA PHE A 116 10.28 -12.59 0.49
C PHE A 116 10.71 -11.96 -0.83
N THR A 117 12.01 -12.03 -1.13
CA THR A 117 12.64 -11.32 -2.26
C THR A 117 12.18 -11.74 -3.64
N LEU A 118 11.58 -12.94 -3.77
CA LEU A 118 11.02 -13.45 -5.02
C LEU A 118 9.59 -12.95 -5.29
N ILE A 119 8.95 -12.30 -4.32
CA ILE A 119 7.59 -11.77 -4.46
C ILE A 119 7.68 -10.41 -5.17
N PRO A 120 7.03 -10.26 -6.33
CA PRO A 120 7.09 -9.01 -7.09
C PRO A 120 6.30 -7.90 -6.41
N GLY A 121 6.64 -6.65 -6.74
CA GLY A 121 6.03 -5.47 -6.14
C GLY A 121 4.52 -5.34 -6.34
N ASN A 122 3.99 -5.89 -7.44
CA ASN A 122 2.55 -5.94 -7.73
C ASN A 122 1.81 -7.07 -6.98
N LEU A 123 2.54 -7.92 -6.25
CA LEU A 123 2.06 -9.05 -5.47
C LEU A 123 1.45 -10.18 -6.31
N ASP A 124 1.68 -10.18 -7.62
CA ASP A 124 1.26 -11.26 -8.51
C ASP A 124 2.28 -12.40 -8.44
N VAL A 125 2.04 -13.38 -7.57
CA VAL A 125 3.02 -14.42 -7.23
C VAL A 125 2.96 -15.57 -8.21
N ALA A 126 4.09 -15.89 -8.86
CA ALA A 126 4.19 -17.05 -9.72
C ALA A 126 4.02 -18.37 -8.93
N GLU A 127 3.36 -19.36 -9.54
CA GLU A 127 3.03 -20.64 -8.88
C GLU A 127 4.26 -21.36 -8.32
N ASN A 128 5.40 -21.31 -9.01
CA ASN A 128 6.63 -21.95 -8.54
C ASN A 128 7.20 -21.27 -7.28
N VAL A 129 7.04 -19.96 -7.15
CA VAL A 129 7.44 -19.20 -5.95
C VAL A 129 6.49 -19.55 -4.81
N MET A 130 5.18 -19.55 -5.07
CA MET A 130 4.19 -19.94 -4.07
C MET A 130 4.42 -21.37 -3.56
N PHE A 131 4.64 -22.32 -4.47
CA PHE A 131 4.96 -23.70 -4.11
C PHE A 131 6.21 -23.78 -3.22
N SER A 132 7.26 -23.01 -3.52
CA SER A 132 8.48 -22.99 -2.70
C SER A 132 8.24 -22.53 -1.26
N ILE A 133 7.31 -21.61 -1.04
CA ILE A 133 6.92 -21.13 0.30
C ILE A 133 6.11 -22.22 1.02
N GLN A 134 5.23 -22.92 0.30
CA GLN A 134 4.35 -23.97 0.80
C GLN A 134 5.05 -25.30 1.14
N LEU A 135 6.31 -25.48 0.72
CA LEU A 135 7.10 -26.67 1.05
C LEU A 135 7.51 -26.72 2.53
N ASP A 136 7.63 -25.57 3.18
CA ASP A 136 8.00 -25.47 4.59
C ASP A 136 6.84 -24.88 5.40
N LEU A 137 6.41 -25.60 6.44
CA LEU A 137 5.31 -25.17 7.30
C LEU A 137 5.66 -23.87 8.04
N ASN A 138 6.91 -23.72 8.50
CA ASN A 138 7.32 -22.52 9.22
C ASN A 138 7.34 -21.30 8.28
N GLY A 139 7.92 -21.45 7.09
CA GLY A 139 7.87 -20.44 6.04
C GLY A 139 6.44 -20.08 5.62
N SER A 140 5.53 -21.05 5.54
CA SER A 140 4.12 -20.82 5.25
C SER A 140 3.41 -20.02 6.35
N LEU A 141 3.63 -20.38 7.62
CA LEU A 141 3.09 -19.66 8.76
C LEU A 141 3.62 -18.22 8.78
N GLU A 142 4.93 -18.03 8.67
CA GLU A 142 5.54 -16.71 8.64
C GLU A 142 5.02 -15.86 7.48
N PHE A 143 4.98 -16.41 6.26
CA PHE A 143 4.44 -15.70 5.09
C PHE A 143 3.00 -15.26 5.32
N SER A 144 2.15 -16.14 5.88
CA SER A 144 0.76 -15.80 6.18
C SER A 144 0.63 -14.68 7.21
N VAL A 145 1.50 -14.63 8.23
CA VAL A 145 1.52 -13.53 9.22
C VAL A 145 1.84 -12.20 8.55
N TYR A 146 2.82 -12.16 7.64
CA TYR A 146 3.12 -10.95 6.88
C TYR A 146 1.96 -10.53 5.97
N LEU A 147 1.33 -11.48 5.26
CA LEU A 147 0.17 -11.16 4.42
C LEU A 147 -0.99 -10.55 5.24
N LEU A 148 -1.26 -11.09 6.43
CA LEU A 148 -2.26 -10.56 7.36
C LEU A 148 -1.90 -9.12 7.79
N GLU A 149 -0.62 -8.87 8.13
CA GLU A 149 -0.15 -7.54 8.52
C GLU A 149 -0.26 -6.52 7.37
N LEU A 150 0.06 -6.92 6.13
CA LEU A 150 -0.09 -6.04 4.97
C LEU A 150 -1.55 -5.66 4.75
N MET A 151 -2.48 -6.63 4.85
CA MET A 151 -3.92 -6.37 4.72
C MET A 151 -4.45 -5.46 5.82
N GLU A 152 -4.09 -5.71 7.08
CA GLU A 152 -4.47 -4.86 8.21
C GLU A 152 -3.96 -3.42 8.04
N ASN A 153 -2.71 -3.25 7.58
CA ASN A 153 -2.15 -1.93 7.33
C ASN A 153 -2.87 -1.16 6.20
N LEU A 154 -3.28 -1.85 5.14
CA LEU A 154 -4.04 -1.29 4.02
C LEU A 154 -5.47 -0.92 4.44
N LEU A 155 -6.14 -1.80 5.18
CA LEU A 155 -7.48 -1.57 5.72
C LEU A 155 -7.48 -0.45 6.76
N LEU A 156 -6.42 -0.32 7.55
CA LEU A 156 -6.25 0.81 8.45
C LEU A 156 -6.02 2.11 7.68
N LEU A 157 -5.19 2.11 6.63
CA LEU A 157 -4.95 3.28 5.79
C LEU A 157 -6.25 3.82 5.16
N GLN A 158 -7.08 2.95 4.58
CA GLN A 158 -8.35 3.41 3.99
C GLN A 158 -9.28 4.01 5.04
N ARG A 159 -9.33 3.43 6.25
CA ARG A 159 -10.14 3.93 7.36
C ARG A 159 -9.72 5.34 7.74
N GLU A 160 -8.42 5.56 7.95
CA GLU A 160 -7.87 6.88 8.28
C GLU A 160 -8.21 7.93 7.19
N VAL A 161 -8.19 7.53 5.91
CA VAL A 161 -8.58 8.42 4.80
C VAL A 161 -10.07 8.79 4.87
N PHE A 162 -10.97 7.82 5.05
CA PHE A 162 -12.40 8.10 5.16
C PHE A 162 -12.74 8.91 6.42
N ASP A 163 -12.10 8.61 7.54
CA ASP A 163 -12.29 9.35 8.79
C ASP A 163 -11.77 10.78 8.67
N SER A 164 -10.65 10.99 7.98
CA SER A 164 -10.17 12.34 7.64
C SER A 164 -11.18 13.12 6.79
N LEU A 165 -11.76 12.48 5.77
CA LEU A 165 -12.80 13.12 4.94
C LEU A 165 -14.04 13.50 5.75
N LYS A 166 -14.51 12.61 6.63
CA LYS A 166 -15.68 12.82 7.50
C LYS A 166 -15.43 13.91 8.53
N THR A 167 -14.38 13.78 9.33
CA THR A 167 -14.03 14.71 10.41
C THR A 167 -13.76 16.12 9.90
N ASN A 168 -13.13 16.25 8.73
CA ASN A 168 -12.82 17.56 8.14
C ASN A 168 -13.90 18.05 7.17
N ILE A 169 -15.04 17.34 7.03
CA ILE A 169 -16.16 17.70 6.14
C ILE A 169 -15.68 17.96 4.69
N ILE A 170 -14.81 17.08 4.18
CA ILE A 170 -14.22 17.21 2.85
C ILE A 170 -15.02 16.37 1.86
N SER A 171 -15.60 17.03 0.85
CA SER A 171 -16.30 16.35 -0.24
C SER A 171 -15.34 15.63 -1.19
N GLY A 172 -15.68 14.40 -1.59
CA GLY A 172 -14.95 13.65 -2.61
C GLY A 172 -15.04 14.26 -4.03
N PHE A 173 -15.89 15.27 -4.23
CA PHE A 173 -16.04 15.98 -5.50
C PHE A 173 -15.06 17.16 -5.67
N ILE A 174 -14.46 17.64 -4.59
CA ILE A 174 -13.49 18.75 -4.64
C ILE A 174 -12.05 18.24 -4.76
N PRO A 175 -11.11 19.03 -5.32
CA PRO A 175 -9.73 18.58 -5.55
C PRO A 175 -9.02 18.03 -4.32
N ARG A 176 -9.25 18.61 -3.14
CA ARG A 176 -8.71 18.13 -1.86
C ARG A 176 -9.18 16.71 -1.52
N GLY A 177 -10.49 16.46 -1.61
CA GLY A 177 -11.06 15.13 -1.35
C GLY A 177 -10.57 14.10 -2.36
N GLN A 178 -10.50 14.47 -3.64
CA GLN A 178 -9.92 13.60 -4.68
C GLN A 178 -8.44 13.31 -4.43
N THR A 179 -7.68 14.26 -3.88
CA THR A 179 -6.26 14.06 -3.54
C THR A 179 -6.11 13.02 -2.43
N LEU A 180 -6.98 13.05 -1.42
CA LEU A 180 -7.06 12.05 -0.34
C LEU A 180 -7.53 10.68 -0.87
N LEU A 181 -8.50 10.64 -1.76
CA LEU A 181 -9.04 9.38 -2.30
C LEU A 181 -8.11 8.71 -3.33
N ALA A 182 -7.33 9.47 -4.09
CA ALA A 182 -6.52 8.97 -5.20
C ALA A 182 -5.63 7.74 -4.87
N PRO A 183 -4.96 7.66 -3.71
CA PRO A 183 -4.13 6.51 -3.40
C PRO A 183 -4.93 5.24 -3.08
N LEU A 184 -6.21 5.37 -2.71
CA LEU A 184 -7.07 4.20 -2.43
C LEU A 184 -7.31 3.37 -3.70
N THR A 185 -7.14 3.94 -4.89
CA THR A 185 -7.13 3.15 -6.14
C THR A 185 -6.04 2.07 -6.12
N LEU A 186 -4.86 2.34 -5.56
CA LEU A 186 -3.82 1.32 -5.41
C LEU A 186 -4.15 0.35 -4.26
N VAL A 187 -4.70 0.87 -3.16
CA VAL A 187 -5.12 0.06 -2.00
C VAL A 187 -6.15 -0.99 -2.42
N ILE A 188 -7.13 -0.66 -3.27
CA ILE A 188 -8.12 -1.60 -3.79
C ILE A 188 -7.44 -2.74 -4.57
N LEU A 189 -6.45 -2.43 -5.41
CA LEU A 189 -5.73 -3.44 -6.19
C LEU A 189 -4.88 -4.36 -5.30
N ASP A 190 -4.19 -3.81 -4.30
CA ASP A 190 -3.40 -4.61 -3.38
C ASP A 190 -4.26 -5.47 -2.48
N ILE A 191 -5.35 -4.93 -1.93
CA ILE A 191 -6.30 -5.69 -1.09
C ILE A 191 -6.88 -6.85 -1.89
N SER A 192 -7.27 -6.63 -3.15
CA SER A 192 -7.75 -7.72 -4.02
C SER A 192 -6.71 -8.84 -4.15
N THR A 193 -5.47 -8.47 -4.48
CA THR A 193 -4.40 -9.46 -4.73
C THR A 193 -4.01 -10.19 -3.44
N LEU A 194 -3.86 -9.45 -2.34
CA LEU A 194 -3.51 -10.01 -1.03
C LEU A 194 -4.61 -10.89 -0.43
N TYR A 195 -5.88 -10.54 -0.67
CA TYR A 195 -7.00 -11.36 -0.20
C TYR A 195 -6.95 -12.75 -0.84
N ASP A 196 -6.74 -12.84 -2.15
CA ASP A 196 -6.63 -14.12 -2.87
C ASP A 196 -5.42 -14.94 -2.36
N LEU A 197 -4.26 -14.29 -2.17
CA LEU A 197 -3.07 -14.93 -1.60
C LEU A 197 -3.32 -15.44 -0.17
N LEU A 198 -4.00 -14.65 0.67
CA LEU A 198 -4.35 -15.05 2.03
C LEU A 198 -5.28 -16.25 2.04
N VAL A 199 -6.31 -16.26 1.20
CA VAL A 199 -7.23 -17.39 1.08
C VAL A 199 -6.46 -18.65 0.67
N GLN A 200 -5.61 -18.55 -0.36
CA GLN A 200 -4.77 -19.66 -0.81
C GLN A 200 -3.87 -20.19 0.32
N MET A 201 -3.21 -19.29 1.06
CA MET A 201 -2.33 -19.67 2.17
C MET A 201 -3.09 -20.28 3.34
N LEU A 202 -4.27 -19.77 3.70
CA LEU A 202 -5.08 -20.34 4.77
C LEU A 202 -5.59 -21.73 4.42
N PHE A 203 -6.05 -21.96 3.18
CA PHE A 203 -6.42 -23.31 2.72
C PHE A 203 -5.23 -24.27 2.83
N HIS A 204 -4.05 -23.84 2.36
CA HIS A 204 -2.84 -24.64 2.49
C HIS A 204 -2.53 -24.95 3.96
N LEU A 205 -2.47 -23.94 4.83
CA LEU A 205 -2.18 -24.11 6.26
C LEU A 205 -3.18 -25.04 6.96
N HIS A 206 -4.47 -24.95 6.65
CA HIS A 206 -5.47 -25.88 7.20
C HIS A 206 -5.25 -27.33 6.76
N SER A 207 -4.59 -27.58 5.62
CA SER A 207 -4.29 -28.93 5.14
C SER A 207 -3.05 -29.55 5.79
N VAL A 208 -2.13 -28.74 6.34
CA VAL A 208 -0.82 -29.21 6.86
C VAL A 208 -0.56 -28.90 8.33
N ALA A 209 -1.21 -27.90 8.93
CA ALA A 209 -0.94 -27.43 10.28
C ALA A 209 -1.97 -27.95 11.30
N ASN A 210 -1.58 -27.97 12.58
CA ASN A 210 -2.53 -28.24 13.66
C ASN A 210 -3.53 -27.07 13.81
N PRO A 211 -4.85 -27.33 13.89
CA PRO A 211 -5.87 -26.29 14.08
C PRO A 211 -5.60 -25.30 15.21
N ASP A 212 -5.01 -25.75 16.33
CA ASP A 212 -4.74 -24.91 17.50
C ASP A 212 -3.75 -23.77 17.19
N ILE A 213 -2.83 -23.98 16.25
CA ILE A 213 -1.85 -22.96 15.82
C ILE A 213 -2.51 -21.92 14.91
N LEU A 214 -3.61 -22.27 14.25
CA LEU A 214 -4.28 -21.42 13.26
C LEU A 214 -5.36 -20.53 13.88
N VAL A 215 -5.72 -20.71 15.15
CA VAL A 215 -6.78 -19.92 15.82
C VAL A 215 -6.61 -18.41 15.60
N ASN A 216 -5.39 -17.89 15.81
CA ASN A 216 -5.12 -16.46 15.60
C ASN A 216 -5.20 -16.06 14.11
N HIS A 217 -4.71 -16.90 13.21
CA HIS A 217 -4.75 -16.65 11.76
C HIS A 217 -6.20 -16.53 11.27
N VAL A 218 -7.05 -17.47 11.68
CA VAL A 218 -8.48 -17.48 11.36
C VAL A 218 -9.17 -16.25 11.94
N GLN A 219 -8.92 -15.91 13.19
CA GLN A 219 -9.54 -14.74 13.82
C GLN A 219 -9.16 -13.43 13.13
N ARG A 220 -7.88 -13.24 12.78
CA ARG A 220 -7.41 -12.07 12.02
C ARG A 220 -8.04 -12.03 10.62
N PHE A 221 -8.10 -13.18 9.94
CA PHE A 221 -8.73 -13.27 8.62
C PHE A 221 -10.23 -12.91 8.64
N VAL A 222 -10.98 -13.37 9.65
CA VAL A 222 -12.40 -13.01 9.80
C VAL A 222 -12.58 -11.50 9.92
N ASN A 223 -11.74 -10.83 10.72
CA ASN A 223 -11.76 -9.36 10.84
C ASN A 223 -11.43 -8.70 9.49
N ILE A 224 -10.38 -9.15 8.81
CA ILE A 224 -9.99 -8.68 7.47
C ILE A 224 -11.13 -8.85 6.47
N PHE A 225 -11.84 -9.98 6.49
CA PHE A 225 -12.98 -10.24 5.61
C PHE A 225 -14.09 -9.22 5.80
N HIS A 226 -14.52 -8.99 7.05
CA HIS A 226 -15.58 -8.03 7.35
C HIS A 226 -15.18 -6.59 6.99
N ASP A 227 -13.95 -6.20 7.32
CA ASP A 227 -13.43 -4.86 6.99
C ASP A 227 -13.27 -4.67 5.48
N THR A 228 -12.84 -5.70 4.75
CA THR A 228 -12.72 -5.65 3.29
C THR A 228 -14.09 -5.52 2.63
N LYS A 229 -15.09 -6.28 3.11
CA LYS A 229 -16.47 -6.20 2.61
C LYS A 229 -17.03 -4.78 2.78
N LYS A 230 -16.90 -4.23 3.99
CA LYS A 230 -17.31 -2.86 4.29
C LYS A 230 -16.58 -1.84 3.41
N PHE A 231 -15.25 -1.97 3.27
CA PHE A 231 -14.46 -1.06 2.43
C PHE A 231 -14.92 -1.10 0.97
N TYR A 232 -15.17 -2.28 0.41
CA TYR A 232 -15.66 -2.40 -0.96
C TYR A 232 -17.05 -1.80 -1.16
N ASP A 233 -17.93 -1.91 -0.16
CA ASP A 233 -19.23 -1.24 -0.20
C ASP A 233 -19.10 0.29 -0.17
N ASP A 234 -18.22 0.82 0.70
CA ASP A 234 -17.91 2.25 0.76
C ASP A 234 -17.30 2.77 -0.56
N VAL A 235 -16.43 1.98 -1.20
CA VAL A 235 -15.82 2.30 -2.50
C VAL A 235 -16.89 2.31 -3.60
N ARG A 236 -17.80 1.33 -3.64
CA ARG A 236 -18.90 1.29 -4.63
C ARG A 236 -19.84 2.48 -4.48
N ALA A 237 -20.10 2.92 -3.24
CA ALA A 237 -20.91 4.11 -2.96
C ALA A 237 -20.19 5.42 -3.33
N THR A 238 -18.85 5.42 -3.40
CA THR A 238 -18.05 6.61 -3.64
C THR A 238 -17.86 6.86 -5.15
N HIS A 239 -18.51 7.92 -5.67
CA HIS A 239 -18.50 8.26 -7.11
C HIS A 239 -17.08 8.39 -7.72
N TYR A 240 -16.10 8.83 -6.94
CA TYR A 240 -14.71 9.01 -7.40
C TYR A 240 -14.12 7.73 -8.04
N PHE A 241 -14.44 6.55 -7.52
CA PHE A 241 -13.84 5.30 -7.97
C PHE A 241 -14.52 4.66 -9.18
N LYS A 242 -15.76 5.07 -9.51
CA LYS A 242 -16.64 4.41 -10.49
C LYS A 242 -16.00 4.09 -11.84
N TYR A 243 -15.08 4.94 -12.31
CA TYR A 243 -14.40 4.78 -13.60
C TYR A 243 -12.88 4.60 -13.49
N LEU A 244 -12.36 4.46 -12.27
CA LEU A 244 -10.92 4.35 -12.00
C LEU A 244 -10.49 2.91 -11.70
N VAL A 245 -11.37 2.10 -11.13
CA VAL A 245 -11.07 0.72 -10.72
C VAL A 245 -12.35 -0.11 -10.67
N THR A 246 -12.23 -1.39 -11.02
CA THR A 246 -13.29 -2.37 -10.81
C THR A 246 -13.17 -2.94 -9.41
N VAL A 247 -14.23 -2.84 -8.61
CA VAL A 247 -14.24 -3.37 -7.24
C VAL A 247 -14.56 -4.87 -7.27
N PRO A 248 -13.69 -5.75 -6.74
CA PRO A 248 -13.95 -7.19 -6.69
C PRO A 248 -15.18 -7.51 -5.84
N THR A 249 -15.90 -8.57 -6.19
CA THR A 249 -16.97 -9.14 -5.36
C THR A 249 -16.39 -10.18 -4.42
N LEU A 250 -16.66 -10.05 -3.12
CA LEU A 250 -16.33 -11.09 -2.14
C LEU A 250 -17.46 -12.13 -2.08
N PRO A 251 -17.18 -13.37 -1.64
CA PRO A 251 -18.22 -14.39 -1.42
C PRO A 251 -19.31 -13.89 -0.44
N GLU A 252 -20.55 -14.29 -0.70
CA GLU A 252 -21.60 -14.21 0.32
C GLU A 252 -21.34 -15.32 1.36
N VAL A 253 -21.34 -14.95 2.65
CA VAL A 253 -21.10 -15.88 3.78
C VAL A 253 -22.20 -16.90 3.86
#